data_AF-A0A1L9QQY1-F1
#
_entry.id   AF-A0A1L9QQY1-F1
#
_cell.length_a   1.000
_cell.length_b   1.000
_cell.length_c   1.000
_cell.angle_alpha   90.00
_cell.angle_beta   90.00
_cell.angle_gamma   90.00
#
_symmetry.space_group_name_H-M   'P 1'
#
loop_
_entity.id
_entity.type
_entity.pdbx_description
1 polymer ?
#
loop_
_entity_poly.entity_id
_entity_poly.type
_entity_poly.pdbx_seq_one_letter_code
_entity_poly.pdbx_strand_id
1 'polypeptide(L)'
;MDVNEFLDRYATGERYFKDVDLFRAELSSANLPGIRLLRADLFAANLFRINLLGADLFRARLIRANLYCANLSGINLSEADLIGADLRGADLSGADLSSADLSGADLTDANLSYADLSLASLCRANLTNAQFDTAKLEKTDLSKAVMPDGGKHP
;
A
#
# COMPACT_ATOMS: atom_id res chain seq x y z
N MET A 1 -6.79 -7.84 -18.51
CA MET A 1 -5.55 -8.53 -18.89
C MET A 1 -5.35 -9.64 -17.87
N ASP A 2 -4.91 -10.82 -18.27
CA ASP A 2 -4.61 -11.86 -17.27
C ASP A 2 -3.23 -11.64 -16.62
N VAL A 3 -2.99 -12.32 -15.50
CA VAL A 3 -1.76 -12.15 -14.72
C VAL A 3 -0.51 -12.62 -15.48
N ASN A 4 -0.61 -13.64 -16.32
CA ASN A 4 0.54 -14.15 -17.07
C ASN A 4 0.95 -13.16 -18.16
N GLU A 5 -0.03 -12.65 -18.93
CA GLU A 5 0.19 -11.61 -19.93
C GLU A 5 0.85 -10.36 -19.28
N PHE A 6 0.36 -9.96 -18.11
CA PHE A 6 0.93 -8.86 -17.35
C PHE A 6 2.41 -9.09 -16.97
N LEU A 7 2.72 -10.27 -16.43
CA LEU A 7 4.08 -10.62 -16.01
C LEU A 7 5.03 -10.77 -17.20
N ASP A 8 4.56 -11.34 -18.31
CA ASP A 8 5.35 -11.46 -19.55
C ASP A 8 5.70 -10.08 -20.10
N ARG A 9 4.73 -9.16 -20.15
CA ARG A 9 4.98 -7.77 -20.55
C ARG A 9 6.01 -7.09 -19.66
N TYR A 10 5.89 -7.26 -18.34
CA TYR A 10 6.90 -6.75 -17.42
C TYR A 10 8.30 -7.37 -17.67
N ALA A 11 8.37 -8.69 -17.90
CA ALA A 11 9.61 -9.40 -18.19
C ALA A 11 10.28 -8.91 -19.48
N THR A 12 9.50 -8.51 -20.48
CA THR A 12 10.01 -7.91 -21.74
C THR A 12 10.44 -6.44 -21.60
N GLY A 13 10.34 -5.85 -20.41
CA GLY A 13 10.82 -4.50 -20.13
C GLY A 13 9.71 -3.44 -20.03
N GLU A 14 8.45 -3.80 -20.21
CA GLU A 14 7.36 -2.87 -19.98
C GLU A 14 7.29 -2.49 -18.50
N ARG A 15 7.16 -1.20 -18.22
CA ARG A 15 7.06 -0.69 -16.84
C ARG A 15 5.81 0.14 -16.60
N TYR A 16 5.11 0.54 -17.66
CA TYR A 16 3.98 1.47 -17.57
C TYR A 16 2.67 0.77 -17.90
N PHE A 17 1.88 0.53 -16.86
CA PHE A 17 0.58 -0.12 -16.91
C PHE A 17 -0.44 0.84 -16.31
N LYS A 18 -1.34 1.34 -17.16
CA LYS A 18 -2.33 2.34 -16.77
C LYS A 18 -3.72 1.73 -16.87
N ASP A 19 -4.55 1.95 -15.87
CA ASP A 19 -5.95 1.49 -15.84
C ASP A 19 -6.08 -0.03 -16.05
N VAL A 20 -5.05 -0.81 -15.66
CA VAL A 20 -5.06 -2.26 -15.82
C VAL A 20 -5.94 -2.91 -14.77
N ASP A 21 -6.73 -3.89 -15.21
CA ASP A 21 -7.52 -4.74 -14.33
C ASP A 21 -6.68 -5.94 -13.89
N LEU A 22 -6.36 -5.96 -12.59
CA LEU A 22 -5.69 -7.02 -11.85
C LEU A 22 -6.56 -7.43 -10.64
N PHE A 23 -7.89 -7.34 -10.78
CA PHE A 23 -8.86 -7.73 -9.77
C PHE A 23 -8.58 -9.17 -9.28
N ARG A 24 -8.36 -9.32 -7.97
CA ARG A 24 -8.02 -10.61 -7.34
C ARG A 24 -6.82 -11.33 -7.96
N ALA A 25 -5.90 -10.58 -8.57
CA ALA A 25 -4.70 -11.15 -9.15
C ALA A 25 -3.85 -11.86 -8.09
N GLU A 26 -3.27 -12.99 -8.47
CA GLU A 26 -2.31 -13.73 -7.65
C GLU A 26 -0.89 -13.32 -8.04
N LEU A 27 -0.31 -12.40 -7.27
CA LEU A 27 1.00 -11.79 -7.50
C LEU A 27 1.92 -11.94 -6.28
N SER A 28 1.60 -12.88 -5.40
CA SER A 28 2.37 -13.14 -4.18
C SER A 28 3.83 -13.42 -4.52
N SER A 29 4.75 -12.78 -3.79
CA SER A 29 6.20 -12.89 -3.96
C SER A 29 6.73 -12.45 -5.34
N ALA A 30 5.92 -11.81 -6.18
CA ALA A 30 6.39 -11.26 -7.44
C ALA A 30 7.41 -10.13 -7.19
N ASN A 31 8.38 -9.98 -8.10
CA ASN A 31 9.43 -8.98 -8.01
C ASN A 31 9.26 -7.92 -9.10
N LEU A 32 8.59 -6.82 -8.76
CA LEU A 32 8.17 -5.76 -9.69
C LEU A 32 8.69 -4.36 -9.27
N PRO A 33 9.99 -4.18 -8.96
CA PRO A 33 10.52 -2.88 -8.53
C PRO A 33 10.36 -1.81 -9.61
N GLY A 34 9.97 -0.60 -9.20
CA GLY A 34 9.82 0.55 -10.09
C GLY A 34 8.70 0.41 -11.14
N ILE A 35 7.82 -0.59 -11.03
CA ILE A 35 6.66 -0.72 -11.91
C ILE A 35 5.70 0.46 -11.71
N ARG A 36 5.04 0.90 -12.77
CA ARG A 36 4.01 1.94 -12.73
C ARG A 36 2.66 1.32 -13.04
N LEU A 37 1.85 1.11 -12.01
CA LEU A 37 0.51 0.53 -12.02
C LEU A 37 -0.54 1.63 -11.78
N LEU A 38 -0.48 2.69 -12.60
CA LEU A 38 -1.28 3.90 -12.41
C LEU A 38 -2.77 3.60 -12.54
N ARG A 39 -3.55 3.90 -11.49
CA ARG A 39 -5.00 3.60 -11.45
C ARG A 39 -5.35 2.14 -11.72
N ALA A 40 -4.44 1.21 -11.42
CA ALA A 40 -4.73 -0.21 -11.55
C ALA A 40 -5.83 -0.63 -10.56
N ASP A 41 -6.70 -1.55 -10.97
CA ASP A 41 -7.60 -2.25 -10.06
C ASP A 41 -6.89 -3.49 -9.52
N LEU A 42 -6.54 -3.47 -8.23
CA LEU A 42 -5.92 -4.55 -7.47
C LEU A 42 -6.85 -4.98 -6.32
N PHE A 43 -8.16 -4.76 -6.45
CA PHE A 43 -9.13 -5.11 -5.42
C PHE A 43 -8.99 -6.59 -5.04
N ALA A 44 -8.81 -6.84 -3.75
CA ALA A 44 -8.61 -8.17 -3.18
C ALA A 44 -7.51 -9.01 -3.86
N ALA A 45 -6.53 -8.37 -4.51
CA ALA A 45 -5.36 -9.04 -5.06
C ALA A 45 -4.49 -9.62 -3.93
N ASN A 46 -3.87 -10.77 -4.21
CA ASN A 46 -2.88 -11.36 -3.33
C ASN A 46 -1.48 -10.86 -3.71
N LEU A 47 -0.97 -9.93 -2.90
CA LEU A 47 0.33 -9.27 -3.03
C LEU A 47 1.26 -9.64 -1.87
N PHE A 48 1.00 -10.78 -1.20
CA PHE A 48 1.80 -11.27 -0.08
C PHE A 48 3.29 -11.32 -0.44
N ARG A 49 4.14 -10.66 0.35
CA ARG A 49 5.60 -10.56 0.12
C ARG A 49 6.01 -10.04 -1.25
N ILE A 50 5.14 -9.31 -1.96
CA ILE A 50 5.51 -8.70 -3.23
C ILE A 50 6.65 -7.69 -3.02
N ASN A 51 7.52 -7.54 -4.00
CA ASN A 51 8.47 -6.43 -4.06
C ASN A 51 7.98 -5.38 -5.06
N LEU A 52 7.57 -4.22 -4.54
CA LEU A 52 7.16 -3.03 -5.28
C LEU A 52 8.03 -1.83 -4.88
N LEU A 53 9.31 -2.06 -4.52
CA LEU A 53 10.28 -1.02 -4.20
C LEU A 53 10.26 0.11 -5.26
N GLY A 54 9.96 1.33 -4.82
CA GLY A 54 9.91 2.52 -5.68
C GLY A 54 8.86 2.48 -6.79
N ALA A 55 7.87 1.59 -6.70
CA ALA A 55 6.79 1.51 -7.68
C ALA A 55 5.85 2.74 -7.60
N ASP A 56 5.06 2.92 -8.65
CA ASP A 56 4.08 4.01 -8.77
C ASP A 56 2.68 3.44 -8.94
N LEU A 57 1.90 3.47 -7.86
CA LEU A 57 0.53 3.00 -7.74
C LEU A 57 -0.41 4.19 -7.46
N PHE A 58 -0.07 5.39 -7.95
CA PHE A 58 -0.93 6.57 -7.82
C PHE A 58 -2.37 6.25 -8.24
N ARG A 59 -3.31 6.56 -7.33
CA ARG A 59 -4.75 6.29 -7.47
C ARG A 59 -5.12 4.82 -7.74
N ALA A 60 -4.26 3.86 -7.40
CA ALA A 60 -4.59 2.45 -7.51
C ALA A 60 -5.68 2.06 -6.49
N ARG A 61 -6.46 1.05 -6.83
CA ARG A 61 -7.48 0.47 -5.95
C ARG A 61 -6.96 -0.83 -5.35
N LEU A 62 -6.60 -0.80 -4.08
CA LEU A 62 -6.03 -1.89 -3.28
C LEU A 62 -6.96 -2.33 -2.13
N ILE A 63 -8.24 -1.97 -2.20
CA ILE A 63 -9.26 -2.36 -1.22
C ILE A 63 -9.16 -3.86 -0.94
N ARG A 64 -9.01 -4.22 0.35
CA ARG A 64 -8.90 -5.61 0.82
C ARG A 64 -7.76 -6.43 0.18
N ALA A 65 -6.77 -5.78 -0.44
CA ALA A 65 -5.60 -6.47 -0.96
C ALA A 65 -4.76 -7.04 0.19
N ASN A 66 -4.14 -8.19 -0.06
CA ASN A 66 -3.19 -8.79 0.87
C ASN A 66 -1.78 -8.31 0.55
N LEU A 67 -1.26 -7.36 1.30
CA LEU A 67 0.11 -6.80 1.21
C LEU A 67 0.97 -7.24 2.40
N TYR A 68 0.60 -8.35 3.07
CA TYR A 68 1.32 -8.85 4.24
C TYR A 68 2.80 -9.09 3.90
N CYS A 69 3.70 -8.50 4.70
CA CYS A 69 5.16 -8.50 4.50
C CYS A 69 5.64 -8.02 3.11
N ALA A 70 4.88 -7.17 2.41
CA ALA A 70 5.30 -6.60 1.14
C ALA A 70 6.46 -5.59 1.33
N ASN A 71 7.37 -5.52 0.36
CA ASN A 71 8.32 -4.43 0.25
C ASN A 71 7.71 -3.32 -0.61
N LEU A 72 7.30 -2.24 0.05
CA LEU A 72 6.67 -1.05 -0.52
C LEU A 72 7.53 0.20 -0.25
N SER A 73 8.83 0.04 0.03
CA SER A 73 9.71 1.16 0.36
C SER A 73 9.77 2.15 -0.82
N GLY A 74 9.64 3.44 -0.52
CA GLY A 74 9.62 4.52 -1.51
C GLY A 74 8.49 4.45 -2.54
N ILE A 75 7.46 3.63 -2.32
CA ILE A 75 6.32 3.52 -3.24
C ILE A 75 5.54 4.83 -3.30
N ASN A 76 5.00 5.16 -4.47
CA ASN A 76 3.96 6.18 -4.59
C ASN A 76 2.58 5.52 -4.53
N LEU A 77 1.87 5.74 -3.43
CA LEU A 77 0.47 5.35 -3.19
C LEU A 77 -0.42 6.58 -2.95
N SER A 78 0.02 7.77 -3.36
CA SER A 78 -0.79 8.98 -3.21
C SER A 78 -2.16 8.81 -3.89
N GLU A 79 -3.20 9.28 -3.19
CA GLU A 79 -4.61 9.14 -3.58
C GLU A 79 -5.08 7.68 -3.84
N ALA A 80 -4.36 6.66 -3.37
CA ALA A 80 -4.77 5.27 -3.49
C ALA A 80 -5.88 4.90 -2.49
N ASP A 81 -6.67 3.89 -2.85
CA ASP A 81 -7.69 3.31 -1.97
C ASP A 81 -7.19 1.98 -1.40
N LEU A 82 -6.87 1.96 -0.11
CA LEU A 82 -6.33 0.83 0.67
C LEU A 82 -7.33 0.37 1.75
N ILE A 83 -8.62 0.67 1.60
CA ILE A 83 -9.64 0.35 2.62
C ILE A 83 -9.59 -1.14 2.97
N GLY A 84 -9.38 -1.44 4.26
CA GLY A 84 -9.31 -2.81 4.77
C GLY A 84 -8.19 -3.68 4.18
N ALA A 85 -7.14 -3.08 3.59
CA ALA A 85 -5.96 -3.82 3.14
C ALA A 85 -5.20 -4.42 4.33
N ASP A 86 -4.57 -5.57 4.10
CA ASP A 86 -3.67 -6.20 5.06
C ASP A 86 -2.23 -5.78 4.74
N LEU A 87 -1.69 -4.85 5.53
CA LEU A 87 -0.34 -4.27 5.40
C LEU A 87 0.55 -4.72 6.56
N ARG A 88 0.20 -5.78 7.28
CA ARG A 88 0.96 -6.22 8.45
C ARG A 88 2.42 -6.48 8.06
N GLY A 89 3.36 -6.00 8.87
CA GLY A 89 4.80 -6.14 8.61
C GLY A 89 5.28 -5.63 7.25
N ALA A 90 4.51 -4.83 6.52
CA ALA A 90 4.94 -4.25 5.26
C ALA A 90 5.99 -3.15 5.51
N ASP A 91 6.96 -3.05 4.61
CA ASP A 91 7.92 -1.95 4.61
C ASP A 91 7.39 -0.83 3.71
N LEU A 92 6.88 0.26 4.32
CA LEU A 92 6.40 1.48 3.68
C LEU A 92 7.36 2.65 3.94
N SER A 93 8.63 2.37 4.26
CA SER A 93 9.60 3.42 4.55
C SER A 93 9.74 4.39 3.38
N GLY A 94 9.60 5.70 3.66
CA GLY A 94 9.66 6.75 2.64
C GLY A 94 8.54 6.70 1.59
N ALA A 95 7.47 5.95 1.81
CA ALA A 95 6.32 5.91 0.90
C ALA A 95 5.58 7.26 0.85
N ASP A 96 5.05 7.60 -0.31
CA ASP A 96 4.06 8.67 -0.45
C ASP A 96 2.66 8.07 -0.35
N LEU A 97 1.98 8.30 0.77
CA LEU A 97 0.60 7.90 1.05
C LEU A 97 -0.32 9.14 1.15
N SER A 98 0.12 10.27 0.61
CA SER A 98 -0.62 11.53 0.74
C SER A 98 -2.02 11.39 0.14
N SER A 99 -3.04 11.83 0.88
CA SER A 99 -4.46 11.71 0.52
C SER A 99 -4.96 10.28 0.25
N ALA A 100 -4.23 9.23 0.65
CA ALA A 100 -4.68 7.85 0.52
C ALA A 100 -5.76 7.49 1.57
N ASP A 101 -6.65 6.56 1.24
CA ASP A 101 -7.63 6.02 2.18
C ASP A 101 -7.19 4.65 2.69
N LEU A 102 -6.67 4.61 3.92
CA LEU A 102 -6.29 3.39 4.64
C LEU A 102 -7.33 3.02 5.71
N SER A 103 -8.58 3.46 5.57
CA SER A 103 -9.61 3.23 6.59
C SER A 103 -9.79 1.73 6.87
N GLY A 104 -9.67 1.34 8.13
CA GLY A 104 -9.77 -0.05 8.58
C GLY A 104 -8.65 -0.98 8.10
N ALA A 105 -7.56 -0.47 7.51
CA ALA A 105 -6.40 -1.28 7.15
C ALA A 105 -5.68 -1.82 8.39
N ASP A 106 -5.02 -2.96 8.26
CA ASP A 106 -4.17 -3.53 9.31
C ASP A 106 -2.69 -3.26 8.98
N LEU A 107 -2.09 -2.35 9.74
CA LEU A 107 -0.69 -1.93 9.64
C LEU A 107 0.13 -2.45 10.83
N THR A 108 -0.32 -3.51 11.50
CA THR A 108 0.42 -4.08 12.64
C THR A 108 1.86 -4.42 12.24
N ASP A 109 2.83 -3.98 13.03
CA ASP A 109 4.28 -4.15 12.78
C ASP A 109 4.79 -3.52 11.46
N ALA A 110 4.02 -2.66 10.79
CA ALA A 110 4.46 -2.00 9.56
C ALA A 110 5.50 -0.90 9.82
N ASN A 111 6.43 -0.71 8.88
CA ASN A 111 7.39 0.38 8.92
C ASN A 111 6.91 1.56 8.05
N LEU A 112 6.48 2.66 8.67
CA LEU A 112 6.08 3.90 8.00
C LEU A 112 7.10 5.02 8.21
N SER A 113 8.34 4.69 8.61
CA SER A 113 9.37 5.70 8.85
C SER A 113 9.60 6.55 7.61
N TYR A 114 9.66 7.87 7.77
CA TYR A 114 9.77 8.87 6.69
C TYR A 114 8.62 8.91 5.68
N ALA A 115 7.52 8.17 5.89
CA ALA A 115 6.38 8.19 4.97
C ALA A 115 5.64 9.54 5.02
N ASP A 116 5.04 9.92 3.90
CA ASP A 116 4.13 11.06 3.81
C ASP A 116 2.68 10.58 3.92
N LEU A 117 2.04 10.79 5.06
CA LEU A 117 0.63 10.47 5.31
C LEU A 117 -0.25 11.72 5.31
N SER A 118 0.24 12.84 4.77
CA SER A 118 -0.49 14.10 4.80
C SER A 118 -1.86 13.94 4.12
N LEU A 119 -2.93 14.40 4.77
CA LEU A 119 -4.33 14.26 4.32
C LEU A 119 -4.85 12.80 4.19
N ALA A 120 -4.07 11.78 4.58
CA ALA A 120 -4.52 10.40 4.52
C ALA A 120 -5.61 10.10 5.57
N SER A 121 -6.48 9.14 5.27
CA SER A 121 -7.40 8.57 6.27
C SER A 121 -6.83 7.27 6.82
N LEU A 122 -6.61 7.23 8.13
CA LEU A 122 -6.31 6.03 8.92
C LEU A 122 -7.48 5.71 9.86
N CYS A 123 -8.68 6.17 9.53
CA CYS A 123 -9.86 5.99 10.37
C CYS A 123 -10.07 4.49 10.66
N ARG A 124 -10.10 4.11 11.94
CA ARG A 124 -10.23 2.70 12.41
C ARG A 124 -9.10 1.76 11.96
N ALA A 125 -7.99 2.25 11.43
CA ALA A 125 -6.84 1.42 11.11
C ALA A 125 -6.20 0.84 12.38
N ASN A 126 -5.53 -0.30 12.25
CA ASN A 126 -4.74 -0.89 13.34
C ASN A 126 -3.25 -0.61 13.11
N LEU A 127 -2.65 0.20 13.99
CA LEU A 127 -1.25 0.63 13.93
C LEU A 127 -0.40 0.00 15.04
N THR A 128 -0.87 -1.07 15.70
CA THR A 128 -0.15 -1.72 16.81
C THR A 128 1.30 -2.01 16.39
N ASN A 129 2.28 -1.57 17.19
CA ASN A 129 3.73 -1.67 16.90
C ASN A 129 4.23 -1.01 15.59
N ALA A 130 3.39 -0.29 14.85
CA ALA A 130 3.84 0.38 13.63
C ALA A 130 4.83 1.50 13.95
N GLN A 131 5.85 1.66 13.10
CA GLN A 131 6.91 2.66 13.27
C GLN A 131 6.58 3.92 12.47
N PHE A 132 6.60 5.10 13.11
CA PHE A 132 6.27 6.39 12.48
C PHE A 132 7.42 7.41 12.57
N ASP A 133 8.66 6.93 12.73
CA ASP A 133 9.80 7.82 12.91
C ASP A 133 9.92 8.79 11.73
N THR A 134 9.82 10.10 12.02
CA THR A 134 9.87 11.17 10.99
C THR A 134 8.75 11.13 9.94
N ALA A 135 7.68 10.35 10.15
CA ALA A 135 6.52 10.36 9.25
C ALA A 135 5.79 11.72 9.29
N LYS A 136 5.30 12.19 8.14
CA LYS A 136 4.48 13.40 8.08
C LYS A 136 3.01 13.03 8.28
N LEU A 137 2.37 13.65 9.27
CA LEU A 137 0.99 13.36 9.65
C LEU A 137 0.07 14.60 9.51
N GLU A 138 0.42 15.54 8.63
CA GLU A 138 -0.32 16.78 8.49
C GLU A 138 -1.76 16.50 8.03
N LYS A 139 -2.74 16.82 8.89
CA LYS A 139 -4.17 16.61 8.63
C LYS A 139 -4.54 15.14 8.36
N THR A 140 -3.73 14.19 8.82
CA THR A 140 -4.07 12.77 8.78
C THR A 140 -5.25 12.49 9.73
N ASP A 141 -6.26 11.78 9.25
CA ASP A 141 -7.38 11.36 10.10
C ASP A 141 -7.03 10.05 10.81
N LEU A 142 -6.73 10.12 12.10
CA LEU A 142 -6.45 8.97 12.96
C LEU A 142 -7.69 8.52 13.76
N SER A 143 -8.89 9.05 13.45
CA SER A 143 -10.08 8.82 14.28
C SER A 143 -10.33 7.32 14.50
N LYS A 144 -10.45 6.92 15.76
CA LYS A 144 -10.72 5.52 16.15
C LYS A 144 -9.65 4.50 15.76
N ALA A 145 -8.48 4.94 15.28
CA ALA A 145 -7.37 4.05 15.02
C ALA A 145 -6.87 3.40 16.32
N VAL A 146 -6.34 2.18 16.23
CA VAL A 146 -5.53 1.60 17.31
C VAL A 146 -4.09 2.09 17.08
N MET A 147 -3.53 2.78 18.07
CA MET A 147 -2.20 3.41 18.01
C MET A 147 -1.08 2.39 18.28
N PRO A 148 0.19 2.73 18.03
CA PRO A 148 1.33 1.82 18.23
C PRO A 148 1.43 1.19 19.62
N ASP A 149 0.98 1.89 20.66
CA ASP A 149 0.96 1.40 22.04
C ASP A 149 -0.28 0.54 22.38
N GLY A 150 -1.16 0.28 21.41
CA GLY A 150 -2.42 -0.43 21.57
C GLY A 150 -3.59 0.43 22.06
N GLY A 151 -3.36 1.71 22.37
CA GLY A 151 -4.41 2.66 22.74
C GLY A 151 -5.33 2.97 21.55
N LYS A 152 -6.57 3.40 21.82
CA LYS A 152 -7.47 3.88 20.74
C LYS A 152 -7.42 5.39 20.66
N HIS A 153 -7.20 5.91 19.47
CA HIS A 153 -7.37 7.33 19.18
C HIS A 153 -8.87 7.69 19.24
N PRO A 154 -9.25 8.85 19.80
CA PRO A 154 -10.65 9.29 19.84
C PRO A 154 -11.29 9.39 18.45
#